data_AF-C4XMC5-F1
#
_entry.id   AF-C4XMC5-F1
#
_cell.length_a   1.000
_cell.length_b   1.000
_cell.length_c   1.000
_cell.angle_alpha   90.00
_cell.angle_beta   90.00
_cell.angle_gamma   90.00
#
_symmetry.space_group_name_H-M   'P 1'
#
loop_
_entity.id
_entity.type
_entity.pdbx_description
1 polymer ?
#
loop_
_entity_poly.entity_id
_entity_poly.type
_entity_poly.pdbx_seq_one_letter_code
_entity_poly.pdbx_strand_id
1 'polypeptide(L)'
;MPRQNCCVRGVPSRGAWALTVLYRALAAVLLAGLLAPAALAGPSSSWEFAKVGLNGALYPSLMLNIAKMKLEMQHNDNELGDPNGLFGVSVVAPRAGAKAVVELVSSSPLVNPGRVEVALARKGKKYMVYPFLTYADAILLNHQPIPTTMTARLWLDGIAQGERTARVVIASVNDCVHSFDDDDDYYDTDWLYAAYVNENHPVVQQILREALATGEVSSFTGYQADARGVRKQVKAVWQALRRRGIRYSSINRPSAKPEGVGVQHVRLLAEALATRQANCVEGSCLLASVFYKIGLETSLVSLPEHMLVAVDLDPKGRQPLYLETTMLDDGSFEEAAESGGEQVAEALEQARKAAARKKAGKSPNDDDEEAVNFISIREMRQAGVLPIPDPGAGRAPWSPAK
;
A
#
# COMPACT_ATOMS: atom_id res chain seq x y z
N MET A 1 29.77 -57.59 37.34
CA MET A 1 28.86 -57.17 38.44
C MET A 1 29.68 -57.08 39.73
N PRO A 2 29.45 -56.16 40.68
CA PRO A 2 28.25 -55.33 40.87
C PRO A 2 28.48 -53.81 41.09
N ARG A 3 27.42 -53.07 40.73
CA ARG A 3 26.79 -51.85 41.29
C ARG A 3 27.60 -50.91 42.19
N GLN A 4 27.64 -49.64 41.80
CA GLN A 4 27.68 -48.51 42.74
C GLN A 4 26.55 -47.52 42.45
N ASN A 5 25.92 -47.11 43.55
CA ASN A 5 24.68 -46.34 43.64
C ASN A 5 24.88 -44.85 43.44
N CYS A 6 23.82 -44.22 42.92
CA CYS A 6 23.54 -42.80 42.95
C CYS A 6 23.69 -42.18 44.35
N CYS A 7 24.31 -41.00 44.40
CA CYS A 7 23.93 -39.96 45.36
C CYS A 7 24.06 -38.57 44.73
N VAL A 8 22.95 -37.85 44.83
CA VAL A 8 22.64 -36.53 44.29
C VAL A 8 23.36 -35.45 45.10
N ARG A 9 23.95 -34.45 44.44
CA ARG A 9 24.22 -33.13 45.02
C ARG A 9 23.72 -32.06 44.08
N GLY A 10 22.80 -31.24 44.59
CA GLY A 10 22.06 -30.22 43.86
C GLY A 10 22.89 -28.98 43.55
N VAL A 11 22.47 -28.29 42.49
CA VAL A 11 22.87 -26.94 42.10
C VAL A 11 21.63 -26.05 42.27
N PRO A 12 21.70 -24.92 43.00
CA PRO A 12 20.55 -24.04 43.16
C PRO A 12 20.35 -23.17 41.92
N SER A 13 19.09 -23.09 41.47
CA SER A 13 18.61 -22.25 40.38
C SER A 13 18.61 -20.77 40.79
N ARG A 14 19.23 -19.93 39.97
CA ARG A 14 19.16 -18.46 40.08
C ARG A 14 17.92 -17.97 39.35
N GLY A 15 16.84 -17.74 40.08
CA GLY A 15 15.67 -17.03 39.58
C GLY A 15 14.80 -16.57 40.75
N ALA A 16 14.92 -15.29 41.14
CA ALA A 16 13.94 -14.57 42.00
C ALA A 16 14.35 -13.14 42.40
N TRP A 17 15.45 -12.54 41.92
CA TRP A 17 15.94 -11.25 42.46
C TRP A 17 15.82 -10.02 41.55
N ALA A 18 15.08 -10.10 40.43
CA ALA A 18 14.87 -8.96 39.53
C ALA A 18 13.42 -8.41 39.50
N LEU A 19 12.45 -9.09 40.13
CA LEU A 19 11.02 -8.72 40.04
C LEU A 19 10.51 -7.89 41.23
N THR A 20 11.28 -7.74 42.30
CA THR A 20 10.79 -7.16 43.55
C THR A 20 11.07 -5.66 43.70
N VAL A 21 11.92 -5.08 42.85
CA VAL A 21 12.25 -3.63 42.90
C VAL A 21 11.27 -2.79 42.05
N LEU A 22 10.67 -3.35 41.00
CA LEU A 22 9.71 -2.61 40.16
C LEU A 22 8.36 -2.36 40.86
N TYR A 23 7.94 -3.22 41.79
CA TYR A 23 6.60 -3.16 42.39
C TYR A 23 6.46 -2.10 43.50
N ARG A 24 7.56 -1.63 44.10
CA ARG A 24 7.51 -0.64 45.19
C ARG A 24 7.51 0.82 44.72
N ALA A 25 7.87 1.08 43.46
CA ALA A 25 7.79 2.42 42.87
C ALA A 25 6.36 2.78 42.38
N LEU A 26 5.57 1.80 41.97
CA LEU A 26 4.19 2.02 41.49
C LEU A 26 3.18 2.29 42.61
N ALA A 27 3.38 1.74 43.81
CA ALA A 27 2.44 1.90 44.92
C ALA A 27 2.46 3.30 45.56
N ALA A 28 3.56 4.05 45.43
CA ALA A 28 3.69 5.39 46.01
C ALA A 28 3.05 6.51 45.16
N VAL A 29 2.77 6.26 43.88
CA VAL A 29 2.08 7.21 42.98
C VAL A 29 0.55 7.08 43.10
N LEU A 30 0.06 5.94 43.58
CA LEU A 30 -1.38 5.64 43.61
C LEU A 30 -2.15 6.21 44.82
N LEU A 31 -1.50 6.85 45.79
CA LEU A 31 -2.19 7.41 46.98
C LEU A 31 -2.22 8.94 47.07
N ALA A 32 -1.64 9.68 46.11
CA ALA A 32 -1.72 11.15 46.06
C ALA A 32 -2.80 11.69 45.10
N GLY A 33 -3.64 10.81 44.53
CA GLY A 33 -4.67 11.17 43.53
C GLY A 33 -6.07 11.44 44.10
N LEU A 34 -6.24 11.45 45.42
CA LEU A 34 -7.50 11.82 46.07
C LEU A 34 -7.51 13.33 46.30
N LEU A 35 -8.03 14.05 45.29
CA LEU A 35 -8.62 15.40 45.26
C LEU A 35 -8.25 16.10 43.93
N ALA A 36 -8.69 15.53 42.81
CA ALA A 36 -8.81 16.32 41.59
C ALA A 36 -10.06 17.22 41.75
N PRO A 37 -9.95 18.55 41.64
CA PRO A 37 -11.14 19.37 41.44
C PRO A 37 -11.80 18.87 40.16
N ALA A 38 -13.12 18.67 40.20
CA ALA A 38 -13.93 18.42 39.01
C ALA A 38 -13.50 19.44 37.96
N ALA A 39 -12.83 18.96 36.91
CA ALA A 39 -12.35 19.79 35.84
C ALA A 39 -13.57 20.56 35.32
N LEU A 40 -13.49 21.89 35.42
CA LEU A 40 -14.32 22.79 34.63
C LEU A 40 -14.23 22.25 33.19
N ALA A 41 -15.35 21.72 32.69
CA ALA A 41 -15.48 21.42 31.28
C ALA A 41 -15.18 22.75 30.56
N GLY A 42 -13.98 22.85 29.97
CA GLY A 42 -13.67 23.92 29.07
C GLY A 42 -14.72 23.96 27.96
N PRO A 43 -14.91 25.11 27.28
CA PRO A 43 -15.86 25.21 26.18
C PRO A 43 -15.64 24.04 25.23
N SER A 44 -16.68 23.24 24.96
CA SER A 44 -16.59 22.19 23.94
C SER A 44 -16.15 22.88 22.65
N SER A 45 -15.01 22.46 22.10
CA SER A 45 -14.46 23.19 20.95
C SER A 45 -15.41 23.07 19.78
N SER A 46 -15.69 24.19 19.11
CA SER A 46 -16.54 24.28 17.92
C SER A 46 -16.01 23.53 16.70
N TRP A 47 -14.83 22.90 16.85
CA TRP A 47 -14.14 22.13 15.84
C TRP A 47 -13.17 21.10 16.46
N GLU A 48 -12.87 20.05 15.70
CA GLU A 48 -11.99 18.92 16.05
C GLU A 48 -11.39 18.32 14.78
N PHE A 49 -10.46 17.36 14.89
CA PHE A 49 -10.06 16.58 13.71
C PHE A 49 -11.23 15.74 13.21
N ALA A 50 -11.50 15.79 11.91
CA ALA A 50 -12.43 14.89 11.24
C ALA A 50 -11.72 13.59 10.85
N LYS A 51 -10.51 13.73 10.30
CA LYS A 51 -9.70 12.60 9.83
C LYS A 51 -8.22 12.87 10.10
N VAL A 52 -7.50 11.83 10.53
CA VAL A 52 -6.09 11.90 10.94
C VAL A 52 -5.32 10.78 10.23
N GLY A 53 -5.10 10.94 8.93
CA GLY A 53 -4.54 9.88 8.09
C GLY A 53 -5.47 8.66 8.02
N LEU A 54 -4.88 7.49 7.78
CA LEU A 54 -5.54 6.21 8.01
C LEU A 54 -5.19 5.74 9.41
N ASN A 55 -6.09 5.97 10.37
CA ASN A 55 -5.93 5.61 11.79
C ASN A 55 -4.59 6.06 12.40
N GLY A 56 -4.19 7.30 12.12
CA GLY A 56 -2.95 7.89 12.62
C GLY A 56 -1.72 7.60 11.77
N ALA A 57 -1.85 6.96 10.61
CA ALA A 57 -0.75 6.72 9.68
C ALA A 57 -0.91 7.50 8.37
N LEU A 58 0.22 7.94 7.84
CA LEU A 58 0.37 8.62 6.55
C LEU A 58 1.23 7.73 5.66
N TYR A 59 0.64 7.17 4.59
CA TYR A 59 1.33 6.24 3.68
C TYR A 59 1.76 6.94 2.40
N PRO A 60 3.06 7.24 2.20
CA PRO A 60 3.53 7.97 1.03
C PRO A 60 3.08 7.34 -0.30
N SER A 61 3.08 6.00 -0.39
CA SER A 61 2.62 5.23 -1.56
C SER A 61 1.20 5.64 -1.98
N LEU A 62 0.25 5.63 -1.04
CA LEU A 62 -1.14 6.01 -1.26
C LEU A 62 -1.26 7.51 -1.55
N MET A 63 -0.61 8.34 -0.73
CA MET A 63 -0.77 9.80 -0.78
C MET A 63 -0.26 10.39 -2.10
N LEU A 64 0.82 9.83 -2.66
CA LEU A 64 1.36 10.25 -3.96
C LEU A 64 0.41 9.91 -5.12
N ASN A 65 -0.44 8.89 -4.98
CA ASN A 65 -1.33 8.42 -6.04
C ASN A 65 -2.73 9.03 -5.95
N ILE A 66 -3.34 9.10 -4.76
CA ILE A 66 -4.68 9.71 -4.60
C ILE A 66 -4.68 11.19 -4.98
N ALA A 67 -3.54 11.89 -4.87
CA ALA A 67 -3.39 13.29 -5.27
C ALA A 67 -3.53 13.51 -6.80
N LYS A 68 -3.43 12.45 -7.61
CA LYS A 68 -3.51 12.48 -9.08
C LYS A 68 -4.66 11.66 -9.65
N MET A 69 -5.27 10.80 -8.83
CA MET A 69 -6.38 9.97 -9.26
C MET A 69 -7.64 10.78 -9.54
N LYS A 70 -8.32 10.37 -10.60
CA LYS A 70 -9.63 10.89 -11.00
C LYS A 70 -10.74 9.93 -10.57
N LEU A 71 -10.64 9.36 -9.36
CA LEU A 71 -11.75 8.63 -8.78
C LEU A 71 -12.70 9.65 -8.16
N GLU A 72 -13.94 9.65 -8.63
CA GLU A 72 -15.02 10.35 -7.94
C GLU A 72 -15.36 9.56 -6.67
N MET A 73 -14.62 9.80 -5.58
CA MET A 73 -15.11 9.42 -4.26
C MET A 73 -16.42 10.16 -4.02
N GLN A 74 -17.45 9.46 -3.56
CA GLN A 74 -18.77 10.05 -3.33
C GLN A 74 -18.61 11.26 -2.42
N HIS A 75 -18.90 12.44 -2.95
CA HIS A 75 -18.71 13.67 -2.21
C HIS A 75 -20.03 14.11 -1.61
N ASN A 76 -20.05 14.25 -0.29
CA ASN A 76 -21.19 14.83 0.40
C ASN A 76 -21.08 16.36 0.40
N ASP A 77 -22.21 17.08 0.31
CA ASP A 77 -22.28 18.55 0.37
C ASP A 77 -21.69 19.19 1.65
N ASN A 78 -21.26 18.38 2.62
CA ASN A 78 -20.60 18.82 3.85
C ASN A 78 -19.09 18.57 3.86
N GLU A 79 -18.54 17.87 2.90
CA GLU A 79 -17.09 17.72 2.72
C GLU A 79 -16.62 18.83 1.79
N LEU A 80 -15.49 19.46 2.10
CA LEU A 80 -15.01 20.63 1.37
C LEU A 80 -13.48 20.58 1.28
N GLY A 81 -12.93 21.04 0.15
CA GLY A 81 -11.48 21.08 -0.09
C GLY A 81 -11.03 19.93 -0.97
N ASP A 82 -9.99 19.21 -0.55
CA ASP A 82 -9.47 18.05 -1.26
C ASP A 82 -10.44 16.86 -1.17
N PRO A 83 -11.04 16.39 -2.28
CA PRO A 83 -11.99 15.28 -2.26
C PRO A 83 -11.35 13.94 -1.87
N ASN A 84 -10.03 13.80 -1.99
CA ASN A 84 -9.30 12.59 -1.60
C ASN A 84 -8.53 12.81 -0.28
N GLY A 85 -8.89 13.84 0.48
CA GLY A 85 -8.16 14.27 1.67
C GLY A 85 -8.21 13.24 2.80
N LEU A 86 -7.04 12.75 3.22
CA LEU A 86 -6.90 11.85 4.38
C LEU A 86 -6.65 12.60 5.69
N PHE A 87 -6.65 13.93 5.68
CA PHE A 87 -6.39 14.74 6.87
C PHE A 87 -7.24 16.00 6.85
N GLY A 88 -8.09 16.18 7.86
CA GLY A 88 -9.06 17.26 7.85
C GLY A 88 -9.65 17.56 9.22
N VAL A 89 -10.37 18.67 9.29
CA VAL A 89 -11.02 19.14 10.52
C VAL A 89 -12.53 19.17 10.31
N SER A 90 -13.27 18.91 11.37
CA SER A 90 -14.71 19.13 11.39
C SER A 90 -15.02 20.47 12.04
N VAL A 91 -15.93 21.25 11.44
CA VAL A 91 -16.27 22.60 11.87
C VAL A 91 -17.77 22.80 11.82
N VAL A 92 -18.37 23.29 12.91
CA VAL A 92 -19.78 23.70 12.92
C VAL A 92 -19.90 25.15 12.48
N ALA A 93 -20.68 25.41 11.43
CA ALA A 93 -20.81 26.75 10.87
C ALA A 93 -21.49 27.73 11.84
N PRO A 94 -20.83 28.83 12.27
CA PRO A 94 -21.42 29.77 13.23
C PRO A 94 -22.55 30.60 12.63
N ARG A 95 -22.50 30.82 11.31
CA ARG A 95 -23.52 31.51 10.50
C ARG A 95 -23.50 30.96 9.07
N ALA A 96 -24.57 31.19 8.31
CA ALA A 96 -24.60 30.87 6.89
C ALA A 96 -23.57 31.73 6.14
N GLY A 97 -22.83 31.11 5.22
CA GLY A 97 -21.76 31.75 4.45
C GLY A 97 -20.57 32.19 5.30
N ALA A 98 -20.33 31.56 6.45
CA ALA A 98 -19.11 31.79 7.23
C ALA A 98 -17.89 31.33 6.40
N LYS A 99 -16.81 32.11 6.40
CA LYS A 99 -15.56 31.72 5.74
C LYS A 99 -14.70 30.92 6.71
N ALA A 100 -14.34 29.70 6.34
CA ALA A 100 -13.40 28.88 7.09
C ALA A 100 -12.07 28.80 6.34
N VAL A 101 -10.98 29.13 7.04
CA VAL A 101 -9.62 28.86 6.57
C VAL A 101 -9.03 27.78 7.45
N VAL A 102 -8.57 26.70 6.86
CA VAL A 102 -7.87 25.62 7.56
C VAL A 102 -6.45 25.54 7.04
N GLU A 103 -5.48 25.56 7.95
CA GLU A 103 -4.07 25.31 7.67
C GLU A 103 -3.63 24.05 8.41
N LEU A 104 -2.86 23.21 7.74
CA LEU A 104 -2.18 22.04 8.28
C LEU A 104 -0.67 22.24 8.16
N VAL A 105 0.05 22.03 9.25
CA VAL A 105 1.51 22.09 9.30
C VAL A 105 2.05 20.82 9.94
N SER A 106 3.07 20.23 9.33
CA SER A 106 3.79 19.08 9.85
C SER A 106 5.05 19.51 10.60
N SER A 107 5.38 18.79 11.66
CA SER A 107 6.71 18.86 12.31
C SER A 107 7.81 18.17 11.50
N SER A 108 7.45 17.30 10.55
CA SER A 108 8.39 16.68 9.62
C SER A 108 8.43 17.48 8.30
N PRO A 109 9.61 17.79 7.76
CA PRO A 109 9.76 18.51 6.49
C PRO A 109 9.32 17.69 5.28
N LEU A 110 8.98 16.41 5.45
CA LEU A 110 8.50 15.54 4.37
C LEU A 110 7.07 15.88 3.92
N VAL A 111 6.30 16.54 4.77
CA VAL A 111 4.92 16.98 4.48
C VAL A 111 4.91 18.50 4.46
N ASN A 112 4.63 19.09 3.30
CA ASN A 112 4.55 20.53 3.16
C ASN A 112 3.27 21.06 3.82
N PRO A 113 3.24 22.33 4.26
CA PRO A 113 2.01 22.94 4.75
C PRO A 113 0.88 22.91 3.71
N GLY A 114 -0.32 22.55 4.15
CA GLY A 114 -1.55 22.61 3.34
C GLY A 114 -2.47 23.71 3.84
N ARG A 115 -3.16 24.41 2.94
CA ARG A 115 -4.13 25.45 3.31
C ARG A 115 -5.33 25.42 2.36
N VAL A 116 -6.53 25.57 2.90
CA VAL A 116 -7.76 25.73 2.11
C VAL A 116 -8.64 26.82 2.71
N GLU A 117 -9.37 27.53 1.85
CA GLU A 117 -10.39 28.51 2.23
C GLU A 117 -11.73 28.10 1.60
N VAL A 118 -12.77 27.97 2.42
CA VAL A 118 -14.08 27.45 2.01
C VAL A 118 -15.21 28.27 2.63
N ALA A 119 -16.39 28.24 2.01
CA ALA A 119 -17.60 28.86 2.54
C ALA A 119 -18.54 27.82 3.16
N LEU A 120 -18.89 28.01 4.43
CA LEU A 120 -19.81 27.14 5.16
C LEU A 120 -21.25 27.60 4.90
N ALA A 121 -21.92 26.95 3.94
CA ALA A 121 -23.19 27.45 3.38
C ALA A 121 -24.33 27.58 4.40
N ARG A 122 -24.49 26.64 5.35
CA ARG A 122 -25.64 26.58 6.26
C ARG A 122 -25.21 26.71 7.72
N LYS A 123 -25.81 27.65 8.46
CA LYS A 123 -25.61 27.83 9.91
C LYS A 123 -25.92 26.53 10.66
N GLY A 124 -25.09 26.18 11.65
CA GLY A 124 -25.28 25.02 12.53
C GLY A 124 -24.97 23.67 11.88
N LYS A 125 -24.71 23.62 10.57
CA LYS A 125 -24.29 22.39 9.88
C LYS A 125 -22.81 22.10 10.18
N LYS A 126 -22.48 20.83 10.44
CA LYS A 126 -21.11 20.31 10.55
C LYS A 126 -20.55 20.10 9.14
N TYR A 127 -19.37 20.64 8.89
CA TYR A 127 -18.62 20.48 7.65
C TYR A 127 -17.28 19.80 7.95
N MET A 128 -16.82 18.93 7.05
CA MET A 128 -15.48 18.36 7.05
C MET A 128 -14.65 19.14 6.02
N VAL A 129 -13.53 19.71 6.45
CA VAL A 129 -12.69 20.57 5.62
C VAL A 129 -11.31 19.94 5.50
N TYR A 130 -10.91 19.61 4.27
CA TYR A 130 -9.70 18.90 3.93
C TYR A 130 -8.74 19.80 3.15
N PRO A 131 -7.68 20.34 3.77
CA PRO A 131 -6.62 21.01 3.04
C PRO A 131 -5.84 20.01 2.17
N PHE A 132 -5.54 20.41 0.93
CA PHE A 132 -4.66 19.65 0.06
C PHE A 132 -3.24 19.63 0.64
N LEU A 133 -2.69 18.43 0.85
CA LEU A 133 -1.33 18.22 1.34
C LEU A 133 -0.40 17.86 0.17
N THR A 134 0.81 18.43 0.19
CA THR A 134 1.87 18.05 -0.74
C THR A 134 3.08 17.54 0.03
N TYR A 135 3.98 16.85 -0.66
CA TYR A 135 5.12 16.16 -0.05
C TYR A 135 6.42 16.64 -0.68
N ALA A 136 7.47 16.69 0.12
CA ALA A 136 8.81 16.92 -0.39
C ALA A 136 9.33 15.66 -1.11
N ASP A 137 10.12 15.81 -2.17
CA ASP A 137 10.69 14.68 -2.93
C ASP A 137 11.45 13.68 -2.04
N ALA A 138 12.03 14.17 -0.93
CA ALA A 138 12.71 13.34 0.07
C ALA A 138 11.81 12.27 0.73
N ILE A 139 10.47 12.38 0.61
CA ILE A 139 9.54 11.37 1.12
C ILE A 139 9.74 10.01 0.45
N LEU A 140 10.24 10.00 -0.80
CA LEU A 140 10.57 8.79 -1.57
C LEU A 140 11.77 8.04 -0.99
N LEU A 141 12.57 8.69 -0.14
CA LEU A 141 13.72 8.09 0.54
C LEU A 141 13.34 7.57 1.93
N ASN A 142 12.07 7.71 2.33
CA ASN A 142 11.63 7.26 3.65
C ASN A 142 11.35 5.76 3.64
N HIS A 143 12.23 4.98 4.26
CA HIS A 143 12.08 3.53 4.41
C HIS A 143 11.77 3.10 5.85
N GLN A 144 11.55 4.05 6.76
CA GLN A 144 11.32 3.80 8.19
C GLN A 144 10.10 4.59 8.69
N PRO A 145 9.42 4.14 9.75
CA PRO A 145 8.32 4.90 10.31
C PRO A 145 8.85 6.15 11.03
N ILE A 146 8.32 7.33 10.69
CA ILE A 146 8.72 8.61 11.31
C ILE A 146 7.56 9.15 12.14
N PRO A 147 7.66 9.13 13.48
CA PRO A 147 6.72 9.82 14.35
C PRO A 147 6.69 11.30 14.03
N THR A 148 5.50 11.81 13.73
CA THR A 148 5.28 13.17 13.27
C THR A 148 4.10 13.76 14.02
N THR A 149 4.19 15.03 14.39
CA THR A 149 3.04 15.81 14.86
C THR A 149 2.51 16.67 13.72
N MET A 150 1.20 16.56 13.46
CA MET A 150 0.43 17.41 12.56
C MET A 150 -0.33 18.45 13.38
N THR A 151 -0.27 19.70 12.97
CA THR A 151 -0.93 20.83 13.63
C THR A 151 -1.95 21.45 12.68
N ALA A 152 -3.22 21.45 13.09
CA ALA A 152 -4.28 22.18 12.40
C ALA A 152 -4.50 23.54 13.05
N ARG A 153 -4.75 24.55 12.23
CA ARG A 153 -5.19 25.88 12.63
C ARG A 153 -6.44 26.26 11.86
N LEU A 154 -7.40 26.83 12.56
CA LEU A 154 -8.67 27.26 11.99
C LEU A 154 -8.86 28.76 12.19
N TRP A 155 -9.30 29.44 11.14
CA TRP A 155 -9.87 30.79 11.23
C TRP A 155 -11.30 30.77 10.72
N LEU A 156 -12.20 31.40 11.46
CA LEU A 156 -13.59 31.63 11.05
C LEU A 156 -13.81 33.13 10.88
N ASP A 157 -14.18 33.54 9.67
CA ASP A 157 -14.35 34.96 9.30
C ASP A 157 -13.13 35.83 9.67
N GLY A 158 -11.93 35.27 9.52
CA GLY A 158 -10.66 35.93 9.87
C GLY A 158 -10.29 35.87 11.36
N ILE A 159 -11.16 35.36 12.23
CA ILE A 159 -10.90 35.21 13.66
C ILE A 159 -10.28 33.84 13.95
N ALA A 160 -9.08 33.84 14.53
CA ALA A 160 -8.39 32.60 14.91
C ALA A 160 -9.20 31.81 15.97
N GLN A 161 -9.37 30.51 15.72
CA GLN A 161 -10.08 29.56 16.59
C GLN A 161 -9.12 28.67 17.40
N GLY A 162 -7.83 29.02 17.43
CA GLY A 162 -6.76 28.26 18.06
C GLY A 162 -6.16 27.19 17.15
N GLU A 163 -5.38 26.30 17.76
CA GLU A 163 -4.73 25.18 17.10
C GLU A 163 -5.04 23.84 17.79
N ARG A 164 -4.91 22.76 17.02
CA ARG A 164 -5.06 21.37 17.49
C ARG A 164 -3.93 20.54 16.91
N THR A 165 -3.41 19.61 17.70
CA THR A 165 -2.30 18.74 17.29
C THR A 165 -2.73 17.28 17.33
N ALA A 166 -2.33 16.52 16.32
CA ALA A 166 -2.46 15.06 16.30
C ALA A 166 -1.09 14.42 16.06
N ARG A 167 -0.84 13.29 16.72
CA ARG A 167 0.33 12.47 16.46
C ARG A 167 -0.01 11.50 15.34
N VAL A 168 0.90 11.40 14.37
CA VAL A 168 0.84 10.45 13.27
C VAL A 168 2.19 9.78 13.06
N VAL A 169 2.19 8.73 12.27
CA VAL A 169 3.40 8.11 11.74
C VAL A 169 3.41 8.26 10.23
N ILE A 170 4.50 8.82 9.68
CA ILE A 170 4.76 8.71 8.24
C ILE A 170 5.38 7.34 8.02
N ALA A 171 4.66 6.47 7.32
CA ALA A 171 5.10 5.12 7.00
C ALA A 171 6.19 5.12 5.91
N SER A 172 6.82 3.97 5.71
CA SER A 172 7.71 3.72 4.59
C SER A 172 7.01 3.97 3.25
N VAL A 173 7.75 4.46 2.25
CA VAL A 173 7.27 4.54 0.86
C VAL A 173 6.93 3.17 0.29
N ASN A 174 7.52 2.10 0.85
CA ASN A 174 7.27 0.71 0.46
C ASN A 174 6.02 0.11 1.12
N ASP A 175 5.36 0.80 2.05
CA ASP A 175 4.14 0.28 2.67
C ASP A 175 2.96 0.56 1.74
N CYS A 176 2.50 -0.45 1.01
CA CYS A 176 1.33 -0.40 0.14
C CYS A 176 0.06 -0.69 0.94
N VAL A 177 -0.86 0.26 0.97
CA VAL A 177 -2.22 0.06 1.50
C VAL A 177 -3.02 -0.71 0.46
N HIS A 178 -3.53 -1.89 0.83
CA HIS A 178 -4.40 -2.70 -0.02
C HIS A 178 -5.86 -2.69 0.45
N SER A 179 -6.11 -2.31 1.71
CA SER A 179 -7.46 -2.00 2.15
C SER A 179 -7.48 -1.11 3.38
N PHE A 180 -8.62 -0.49 3.66
CA PHE A 180 -8.87 0.15 4.96
C PHE A 180 -10.36 0.26 5.26
N ASP A 181 -10.68 0.31 6.53
CA ASP A 181 -12.02 0.62 7.05
C ASP A 181 -12.11 2.13 7.31
N ASP A 182 -13.23 2.75 6.91
CA ASP A 182 -13.59 4.13 7.25
C ASP A 182 -15.05 4.14 7.72
N ASP A 183 -15.26 4.36 9.01
CA ASP A 183 -16.55 4.18 9.68
C ASP A 183 -17.17 2.79 9.41
N ASP A 184 -18.28 2.73 8.68
CA ASP A 184 -19.01 1.50 8.35
C ASP A 184 -18.66 0.95 6.94
N ASP A 185 -17.74 1.59 6.23
CA ASP A 185 -17.37 1.26 4.86
C ASP A 185 -15.98 0.61 4.76
N TYR A 186 -15.90 -0.46 3.96
CA TYR A 186 -14.65 -1.11 3.58
C TYR A 186 -14.17 -0.63 2.21
N TYR A 187 -12.91 -0.19 2.14
CA TYR A 187 -12.29 0.27 0.91
C TYR A 187 -11.22 -0.72 0.45
N ASP A 188 -11.44 -1.31 -0.72
CA ASP A 188 -10.41 -2.03 -1.47
C ASP A 188 -9.51 -1.03 -2.21
N THR A 189 -8.20 -1.15 -1.99
CA THR A 189 -7.17 -0.31 -2.61
C THR A 189 -6.09 -1.10 -3.34
N ASP A 190 -6.38 -2.34 -3.75
CA ASP A 190 -5.49 -3.18 -4.56
C ASP A 190 -4.98 -2.49 -5.83
N TRP A 191 -5.75 -1.54 -6.37
CA TRP A 191 -5.33 -0.68 -7.48
C TRP A 191 -3.98 0.03 -7.20
N LEU A 192 -3.61 0.24 -5.93
CA LEU A 192 -2.37 0.90 -5.53
C LEU A 192 -1.14 0.07 -5.90
N TYR A 193 -1.26 -1.26 -6.06
CA TYR A 193 -0.16 -2.09 -6.56
C TYR A 193 0.32 -1.64 -7.95
N ALA A 194 -0.57 -1.07 -8.79
CA ALA A 194 -0.18 -0.52 -10.09
C ALA A 194 0.76 0.70 -10.00
N ALA A 195 0.88 1.33 -8.82
CA ALA A 195 1.86 2.37 -8.57
C ALA A 195 3.29 1.82 -8.42
N TYR A 196 3.45 0.53 -8.13
CA TYR A 196 4.75 -0.16 -8.06
C TYR A 196 5.19 -0.70 -9.43
N VAL A 197 4.33 -0.63 -10.44
CA VAL A 197 4.68 -0.87 -11.84
C VAL A 197 5.34 0.39 -12.39
N ASN A 198 6.55 0.27 -12.95
CA ASN A 198 7.31 1.38 -13.52
C ASN A 198 7.92 1.01 -14.87
N GLU A 199 7.10 1.12 -15.92
CA GLU A 199 7.45 0.86 -17.32
C GLU A 199 8.53 1.81 -17.89
N ASN A 200 8.80 2.93 -17.19
CA ASN A 200 9.81 3.91 -17.59
C ASN A 200 11.10 3.80 -16.77
N HIS A 201 11.18 2.83 -15.85
CA HIS A 201 12.40 2.61 -15.08
C HIS A 201 13.55 2.19 -16.01
N PRO A 202 14.77 2.76 -15.87
CA PRO A 202 15.92 2.43 -16.75
C PRO A 202 16.26 0.93 -16.79
N VAL A 203 15.98 0.20 -15.72
CA VAL A 203 16.19 -1.26 -15.66
C VAL A 203 15.34 -2.04 -16.66
N VAL A 204 14.17 -1.52 -17.06
CA VAL A 204 13.32 -2.17 -18.07
C VAL A 204 14.08 -2.30 -19.38
N GLN A 205 14.78 -1.25 -19.81
CA GLN A 205 15.61 -1.30 -21.01
C GLN A 205 16.76 -2.30 -20.90
N GLN A 206 17.32 -2.48 -19.70
CA GLN A 206 18.34 -3.50 -19.48
C GLN A 206 17.76 -4.91 -19.58
N ILE A 207 16.62 -5.17 -18.96
CA ILE A 207 15.93 -6.46 -19.03
C ILE A 207 15.57 -6.80 -20.48
N LEU A 208 15.10 -5.83 -21.27
CA LEU A 208 14.82 -6.03 -22.69
C LEU A 208 16.08 -6.42 -23.47
N ARG A 209 17.23 -5.80 -23.22
CA ARG A 209 18.50 -6.21 -23.85
C ARG A 209 18.91 -7.63 -23.46
N GLU A 210 18.77 -7.99 -22.20
CA GLU A 210 19.07 -9.35 -21.71
C GLU A 210 18.11 -10.39 -22.28
N ALA A 211 16.85 -10.02 -22.48
CA ALA A 211 15.83 -10.84 -23.10
C ALA A 211 16.12 -11.09 -24.59
N LEU A 212 16.61 -10.09 -25.34
CA LEU A 212 17.10 -10.31 -26.71
C LEU A 212 18.29 -11.28 -26.74
N ALA A 213 19.19 -11.19 -25.75
CA ALA A 213 20.32 -12.10 -25.61
C ALA A 213 19.92 -13.55 -25.24
N THR A 214 18.63 -13.83 -25.00
CA THR A 214 18.15 -15.21 -24.88
C THR A 214 18.05 -15.91 -26.23
N GLY A 215 17.91 -15.17 -27.34
CA GLY A 215 17.67 -15.71 -28.67
C GLY A 215 16.23 -16.16 -28.94
N GLU A 216 15.32 -16.06 -27.95
CA GLU A 216 13.90 -16.44 -28.11
C GLU A 216 13.16 -15.54 -29.12
N VAL A 217 13.55 -14.26 -29.18
CA VAL A 217 13.07 -13.26 -30.14
C VAL A 217 14.22 -12.39 -30.63
N SER A 218 14.12 -11.89 -31.87
CA SER A 218 15.09 -10.94 -32.46
C SER A 218 14.74 -9.47 -32.21
N SER A 219 13.49 -9.18 -31.85
CA SER A 219 12.99 -7.85 -31.52
C SER A 219 11.70 -7.94 -30.70
N PHE A 220 11.33 -6.85 -30.03
CA PHE A 220 10.03 -6.69 -29.36
C PHE A 220 9.12 -5.86 -30.24
N THR A 221 8.06 -6.48 -30.74
CA THR A 221 7.12 -5.87 -31.71
C THR A 221 5.70 -5.75 -31.16
N GLY A 222 5.48 -6.15 -29.91
CA GLY A 222 4.15 -6.18 -29.29
C GLY A 222 3.16 -6.97 -30.14
N TYR A 223 1.97 -6.39 -30.37
CA TYR A 223 0.88 -6.97 -31.17
C TYR A 223 1.06 -6.92 -32.69
N GLN A 224 2.19 -6.46 -33.21
CA GLN A 224 2.51 -6.68 -34.63
C GLN A 224 2.82 -8.15 -34.92
N ALA A 225 3.13 -8.93 -33.87
CA ALA A 225 3.23 -10.37 -33.94
C ALA A 225 1.88 -11.05 -33.67
N ASP A 226 1.73 -12.31 -34.11
CA ASP A 226 0.60 -13.14 -33.72
C ASP A 226 0.70 -13.60 -32.25
N ALA A 227 -0.32 -14.28 -31.74
CA ALA A 227 -0.35 -14.75 -30.35
C ALA A 227 0.86 -15.61 -29.96
N ARG A 228 1.38 -16.41 -30.91
CA ARG A 228 2.59 -17.21 -30.70
C ARG A 228 3.83 -16.33 -30.57
N GLY A 229 3.96 -15.31 -31.40
CA GLY A 229 5.04 -14.33 -31.32
C GLY A 229 4.96 -13.47 -30.06
N VAL A 230 3.77 -13.07 -29.61
CA VAL A 230 3.58 -12.39 -28.31
C VAL A 230 4.02 -13.31 -27.17
N ARG A 231 3.58 -14.57 -27.16
CA ARG A 231 4.02 -15.56 -26.16
C ARG A 231 5.55 -15.71 -26.11
N LYS A 232 6.24 -15.69 -27.27
CA LYS A 232 7.71 -15.71 -27.33
C LYS A 232 8.35 -14.46 -26.73
N GLN A 233 7.78 -13.28 -26.95
CA GLN A 233 8.27 -12.04 -26.32
C GLN A 233 8.16 -12.10 -24.80
N VAL A 234 7.03 -12.58 -24.28
CA VAL A 234 6.80 -12.80 -22.85
C VAL A 234 7.81 -13.82 -22.29
N LYS A 235 7.99 -14.94 -22.98
CA LYS A 235 8.98 -15.97 -22.62
C LYS A 235 10.40 -15.43 -22.58
N ALA A 236 10.81 -14.61 -23.54
CA ALA A 236 12.15 -14.01 -23.56
C ALA A 236 12.43 -13.19 -22.30
N VAL A 237 11.45 -12.40 -21.86
CA VAL A 237 11.53 -11.60 -20.63
C VAL A 237 11.61 -12.49 -19.39
N TRP A 238 10.76 -13.52 -19.29
CA TRP A 238 10.82 -14.51 -18.21
C TRP A 238 12.22 -15.12 -18.09
N GLN A 239 12.80 -15.56 -19.21
CA GLN A 239 14.12 -16.17 -19.26
C GLN A 239 15.22 -15.18 -18.83
N ALA A 240 15.12 -13.90 -19.19
CA ALA A 240 16.05 -12.87 -18.74
C ALA A 240 16.00 -12.67 -17.23
N LEU A 241 14.80 -12.58 -16.65
CA LEU A 241 14.63 -12.43 -15.20
C LEU A 241 15.10 -13.67 -14.43
N ARG A 242 14.80 -14.88 -14.91
CA ARG A 242 15.30 -16.11 -14.29
C ARG A 242 16.83 -16.16 -14.25
N ARG A 243 17.50 -15.70 -15.32
CA ARG A 243 18.98 -15.60 -15.37
C ARG A 243 19.57 -14.60 -14.36
N ARG A 244 18.77 -13.67 -13.83
CA ARG A 244 19.19 -12.76 -12.74
C ARG A 244 19.18 -13.44 -11.36
N GLY A 245 18.63 -14.64 -11.24
CA GLY A 245 18.58 -15.41 -10.00
C GLY A 245 17.74 -14.73 -8.92
N ILE A 246 16.61 -14.14 -9.31
CA ILE A 246 15.63 -13.59 -8.38
C ILE A 246 15.02 -14.75 -7.60
N ARG A 247 15.03 -14.68 -6.28
CA ARG A 247 14.42 -15.69 -5.40
C ARG A 247 13.12 -15.19 -4.81
N TYR A 248 12.16 -16.10 -4.59
CA TYR A 248 10.98 -15.74 -3.84
C TYR A 248 11.35 -15.36 -2.39
N SER A 249 10.70 -14.32 -1.87
CA SER A 249 10.85 -13.87 -0.48
C SER A 249 9.49 -13.48 0.06
N SER A 250 9.06 -14.10 1.16
CA SER A 250 7.80 -13.77 1.84
C SER A 250 7.93 -12.58 2.80
N ILE A 251 9.04 -11.83 2.75
CA ILE A 251 9.23 -10.65 3.59
C ILE A 251 8.31 -9.54 3.09
N ASN A 252 7.24 -9.33 3.83
CA ASN A 252 6.19 -8.38 3.45
C ASN A 252 5.68 -7.55 4.65
N ARG A 253 6.39 -7.60 5.78
CA ARG A 253 6.00 -6.90 7.02
C ARG A 253 6.10 -5.38 6.83
N PRO A 254 4.99 -4.64 6.98
CA PRO A 254 4.99 -3.18 6.84
C PRO A 254 5.70 -2.48 8.01
N SER A 255 6.12 -1.25 7.78
CA SER A 255 6.73 -0.38 8.79
C SER A 255 5.71 0.18 9.80
N ALA A 256 4.47 0.40 9.35
CA ALA A 256 3.33 0.79 10.19
C ALA A 256 2.06 0.08 9.70
N LYS A 257 1.29 -0.49 10.63
CA LYS A 257 -0.01 -1.11 10.35
C LYS A 257 -0.94 -0.88 11.54
N PRO A 258 -1.69 0.24 11.55
CA PRO A 258 -2.80 0.44 12.47
C PRO A 258 -3.89 -0.63 12.29
N GLU A 259 -4.74 -0.78 13.30
CA GLU A 259 -5.97 -1.56 13.20
C GLU A 259 -6.88 -1.00 12.10
N GLY A 260 -7.63 -1.87 11.40
CA GLY A 260 -8.52 -1.47 10.30
C GLY A 260 -7.80 -1.02 9.03
N VAL A 261 -6.48 -1.24 8.89
CA VAL A 261 -5.73 -0.91 7.67
C VAL A 261 -4.96 -2.13 7.17
N GLY A 262 -5.31 -2.61 5.98
CA GLY A 262 -4.58 -3.62 5.23
C GLY A 262 -3.34 -3.02 4.58
N VAL A 263 -2.16 -3.42 5.05
CA VAL A 263 -0.88 -2.91 4.55
C VAL A 263 0.09 -4.06 4.28
N GLN A 264 0.79 -3.99 3.16
CA GLN A 264 1.87 -4.89 2.78
C GLN A 264 3.12 -4.11 2.40
N HIS A 265 4.30 -4.57 2.82
CA HIS A 265 5.56 -4.05 2.33
C HIS A 265 5.86 -4.56 0.90
N VAL A 266 6.11 -3.62 -0.02
CA VAL A 266 6.40 -3.85 -1.43
C VAL A 266 7.63 -3.03 -1.82
N ARG A 267 8.71 -3.71 -2.19
CA ARG A 267 9.94 -3.07 -2.68
C ARG A 267 9.75 -2.49 -4.06
N LEU A 268 10.37 -1.34 -4.31
CA LEU A 268 10.47 -0.79 -5.65
C LEU A 268 11.40 -1.65 -6.52
N LEU A 269 11.33 -1.47 -7.85
CA LEU A 269 12.04 -2.32 -8.82
C LEU A 269 13.56 -2.37 -8.55
N ALA A 270 14.18 -1.22 -8.28
CA ALA A 270 15.62 -1.18 -8.03
C ALA A 270 16.00 -1.96 -6.76
N GLU A 271 15.19 -1.87 -5.71
CA GLU A 271 15.41 -2.58 -4.45
C GLU A 271 15.25 -4.10 -4.62
N ALA A 272 14.17 -4.55 -5.27
CA ALA A 272 13.92 -5.97 -5.52
C ALA A 272 15.04 -6.62 -6.35
N LEU A 273 15.52 -5.91 -7.37
CA LEU A 273 16.63 -6.38 -8.22
C LEU A 273 17.98 -6.34 -7.52
N ALA A 274 18.24 -5.34 -6.66
CA ALA A 274 19.49 -5.22 -5.92
C ALA A 274 19.66 -6.36 -4.90
N THR A 275 18.59 -6.77 -4.23
CA THR A 275 18.61 -7.87 -3.26
C THR A 275 18.38 -9.25 -3.89
N ARG A 276 18.02 -9.31 -5.18
CA ARG A 276 17.59 -10.52 -5.90
C ARG A 276 16.49 -11.28 -5.17
N GLN A 277 15.56 -10.55 -4.60
CA GLN A 277 14.43 -11.13 -3.89
C GLN A 277 13.17 -10.44 -4.38
N ALA A 278 12.09 -11.19 -4.58
CA ALA A 278 10.78 -10.65 -4.89
C ALA A 278 9.69 -11.47 -4.18
N ASN A 279 8.73 -10.81 -3.55
CA ASN A 279 7.44 -11.43 -3.21
C ASN A 279 6.54 -11.48 -4.46
N CYS A 280 5.36 -12.07 -4.34
CA CYS A 280 4.40 -12.22 -5.46
C CYS A 280 4.00 -10.87 -6.06
N VAL A 281 3.82 -9.85 -5.20
CA VAL A 281 3.50 -8.48 -5.63
C VAL A 281 4.64 -7.86 -6.41
N GLU A 282 5.85 -7.86 -5.83
CA GLU A 282 7.06 -7.28 -6.42
C GLU A 282 7.43 -7.95 -7.75
N GLY A 283 7.32 -9.28 -7.83
CA GLY A 283 7.60 -10.06 -9.04
C GLY A 283 6.63 -9.75 -10.16
N SER A 284 5.33 -9.68 -9.84
CA SER A 284 4.28 -9.28 -10.78
C SER A 284 4.46 -7.84 -11.25
N CYS A 285 4.78 -6.90 -10.36
CA CYS A 285 5.05 -5.51 -10.73
C CYS A 285 6.27 -5.37 -11.65
N LEU A 286 7.33 -6.13 -11.40
CA LEU A 286 8.52 -6.15 -12.24
C LEU A 286 8.22 -6.66 -13.65
N LEU A 287 7.55 -7.81 -13.77
CA LEU A 287 7.15 -8.38 -15.06
C LEU A 287 6.19 -7.44 -15.80
N ALA A 288 5.18 -6.91 -15.10
CA ALA A 288 4.20 -6.01 -15.68
C ALA A 288 4.83 -4.73 -16.23
N SER A 289 5.85 -4.20 -15.55
CA SER A 289 6.61 -3.03 -16.02
C SER A 289 7.26 -3.27 -17.38
N VAL A 290 7.78 -4.48 -17.61
CA VAL A 290 8.43 -4.84 -18.89
C VAL A 290 7.38 -5.11 -19.97
N PHE A 291 6.34 -5.88 -19.67
CA PHE A 291 5.29 -6.23 -20.64
C PHE A 291 4.52 -5.01 -21.13
N TYR A 292 4.15 -4.12 -20.21
CA TYR A 292 3.48 -2.88 -20.57
C TYR A 292 4.39 -1.96 -21.41
N LYS A 293 5.69 -1.92 -21.11
CA LYS A 293 6.66 -1.14 -21.89
C LYS A 293 6.79 -1.59 -23.35
N ILE A 294 6.63 -2.87 -23.64
CA ILE A 294 6.67 -3.40 -25.02
C ILE A 294 5.30 -3.35 -25.72
N GLY A 295 4.30 -2.71 -25.10
CA GLY A 295 2.99 -2.44 -25.70
C GLY A 295 2.01 -3.59 -25.62
N LEU A 296 2.16 -4.49 -24.63
CA LEU A 296 1.20 -5.56 -24.37
C LEU A 296 0.18 -5.13 -23.31
N GLU A 297 -1.08 -5.52 -23.51
CA GLU A 297 -2.11 -5.38 -22.48
C GLU A 297 -1.78 -6.29 -21.32
N THR A 298 -1.60 -5.66 -20.17
CA THR A 298 -0.99 -6.25 -18.98
C THR A 298 -1.84 -5.87 -17.77
N SER A 299 -2.11 -6.86 -16.93
CA SER A 299 -2.82 -6.66 -15.67
C SER A 299 -2.09 -7.34 -14.52
N LEU A 300 -2.18 -6.78 -13.33
CA LEU A 300 -1.91 -7.52 -12.10
C LEU A 300 -3.18 -8.30 -11.77
N VAL A 301 -3.05 -9.55 -11.33
CA VAL A 301 -4.17 -10.39 -10.91
C VAL A 301 -4.02 -10.64 -9.43
N SER A 302 -4.83 -9.95 -8.65
CA SER A 302 -4.92 -10.14 -7.20
C SER A 302 -5.87 -11.31 -6.93
N LEU A 303 -5.31 -12.32 -6.28
CA LEU A 303 -6.01 -13.47 -5.73
C LEU A 303 -5.98 -13.34 -4.20
N PRO A 304 -6.82 -14.08 -3.46
CA PRO A 304 -6.70 -14.15 -2.01
C PRO A 304 -5.27 -14.51 -1.60
N GLU A 305 -4.65 -13.63 -0.81
CA GLU A 305 -3.28 -13.73 -0.31
C GLU A 305 -2.17 -13.88 -1.36
N HIS A 306 -2.47 -13.68 -2.65
CA HIS A 306 -1.52 -13.96 -3.73
C HIS A 306 -1.66 -13.02 -4.92
N MET A 307 -0.60 -12.85 -5.70
CA MET A 307 -0.63 -11.99 -6.88
C MET A 307 0.21 -12.55 -8.01
N LEU A 308 -0.37 -12.53 -9.20
CA LEU A 308 0.28 -12.94 -10.44
C LEU A 308 0.13 -11.87 -11.52
N VAL A 309 0.77 -12.08 -12.68
CA VAL A 309 0.68 -11.15 -13.81
C VAL A 309 -0.06 -11.80 -14.98
N ALA A 310 -0.97 -11.04 -15.60
CA ALA A 310 -1.64 -11.40 -16.83
C ALA A 310 -1.12 -10.57 -18.01
N VAL A 311 -1.06 -11.19 -19.18
CA VAL A 311 -0.79 -10.53 -20.45
C VAL A 311 -1.70 -11.09 -21.53
N ASP A 312 -2.36 -10.22 -22.30
CA ASP A 312 -3.18 -10.68 -23.42
C ASP A 312 -2.28 -11.02 -24.61
N LEU A 313 -2.42 -12.24 -25.14
CA LEU A 313 -1.67 -12.69 -26.32
C LEU A 313 -2.23 -12.12 -27.63
N ASP A 314 -3.45 -11.60 -27.62
CA ASP A 314 -4.05 -10.89 -28.76
C ASP A 314 -4.61 -9.53 -28.32
N PRO A 315 -4.61 -8.50 -29.19
CA PRO A 315 -5.00 -7.14 -28.80
C PRO A 315 -6.49 -6.99 -28.46
N LYS A 316 -7.29 -8.06 -28.60
CA LYS A 316 -8.71 -8.08 -28.23
C LYS A 316 -8.95 -8.74 -26.86
N GLY A 317 -7.91 -9.17 -26.14
CA GLY A 317 -8.02 -9.78 -24.81
C GLY A 317 -8.77 -11.11 -24.78
N ARG A 318 -8.69 -11.90 -25.86
CA ARG A 318 -9.40 -13.19 -25.96
C ARG A 318 -8.52 -14.38 -25.56
N GLN A 319 -7.21 -14.18 -25.53
CA GLN A 319 -6.23 -15.19 -25.14
C GLN A 319 -5.32 -14.65 -24.03
N PRO A 320 -5.83 -14.53 -22.78
CA PRO A 320 -5.00 -14.12 -21.66
C PRO A 320 -3.98 -15.23 -21.33
N LEU A 321 -2.77 -14.81 -20.98
CA LEU A 321 -1.72 -15.64 -20.41
C LEU A 321 -1.47 -15.17 -18.98
N TYR A 322 -1.58 -16.08 -18.02
CA TYR A 322 -1.31 -15.84 -16.61
C TYR A 322 0.04 -16.45 -16.26
N LEU A 323 0.88 -15.74 -15.50
CA LEU A 323 2.19 -16.23 -15.07
C LEU A 323 2.30 -16.22 -13.55
N GLU A 324 2.47 -17.40 -12.96
CA GLU A 324 2.83 -17.56 -11.56
C GLU A 324 4.23 -16.99 -11.32
N THR A 325 4.32 -15.82 -10.69
CA THR A 325 5.57 -15.07 -10.61
C THR A 325 6.53 -15.56 -9.53
N THR A 326 6.03 -16.32 -8.55
CA THR A 326 6.86 -16.89 -7.49
C THR A 326 7.79 -17.98 -8.01
N MET A 327 7.42 -18.61 -9.14
CA MET A 327 8.23 -19.59 -9.87
C MET A 327 9.39 -18.98 -10.68
N LEU A 328 9.66 -17.67 -10.54
CA LEU A 328 10.81 -17.02 -11.20
C LEU A 328 12.16 -17.56 -10.73
N ASP A 329 12.22 -18.27 -9.60
CA ASP A 329 13.45 -18.77 -9.01
C ASP A 329 13.90 -20.13 -9.57
N ASP A 330 12.97 -21.07 -9.79
CA ASP A 330 13.27 -22.41 -10.30
C ASP A 330 12.37 -22.91 -11.44
N GLY A 331 11.23 -22.29 -11.70
CA GLY A 331 10.26 -22.70 -12.70
C GLY A 331 10.60 -22.34 -14.15
N SER A 332 10.22 -23.22 -15.07
CA SER A 332 10.16 -22.92 -16.49
C SER A 332 9.03 -21.94 -16.81
N PHE A 333 9.10 -21.33 -17.99
CA PHE A 333 8.04 -20.43 -18.46
C PHE A 333 6.72 -21.19 -18.65
N GLU A 334 6.80 -22.43 -19.12
CA GLU A 334 5.66 -23.29 -19.36
C GLU A 334 4.97 -23.70 -18.06
N GLU A 335 5.73 -24.09 -17.03
CA GLU A 335 5.19 -24.42 -15.70
C GLU A 335 4.55 -23.20 -15.03
N ALA A 336 5.20 -22.03 -15.09
CA ALA A 336 4.64 -20.80 -14.54
C ALA A 336 3.35 -20.37 -15.26
N ALA A 337 3.27 -20.60 -16.58
CA ALA A 337 2.08 -20.32 -17.38
C ALA A 337 0.92 -21.29 -17.09
N GLU A 338 1.23 -22.57 -16.92
CA GLU A 338 0.26 -23.60 -16.57
C GLU A 338 -0.30 -23.36 -15.16
N SER A 339 0.59 -23.21 -14.17
CA SER A 339 0.19 -22.94 -12.79
C SER A 339 -0.62 -21.65 -12.64
N GLY A 340 -0.19 -20.56 -13.29
CA GLY A 340 -0.96 -19.32 -13.28
C GLY A 340 -2.34 -19.47 -13.91
N GLY A 341 -2.46 -20.27 -14.98
CA GLY A 341 -3.73 -20.57 -15.62
C GLY A 341 -4.67 -21.38 -14.74
N GLU A 342 -4.15 -22.39 -14.04
CA GLU A 342 -4.92 -23.22 -13.11
C GLU A 342 -5.45 -22.40 -11.92
N GLN A 343 -4.59 -21.60 -11.29
CA GLN A 343 -4.96 -20.77 -10.14
C GLN A 343 -6.06 -19.75 -10.49
N VAL A 344 -5.94 -19.06 -11.63
CA VAL A 344 -6.98 -18.11 -12.06
C VAL A 344 -8.28 -18.84 -12.42
N ALA A 345 -8.21 -20.01 -13.07
CA ALA A 345 -9.39 -20.79 -13.40
C ALA A 345 -10.13 -21.29 -12.14
N GLU A 346 -9.39 -21.74 -11.13
CA GLU A 346 -9.94 -22.15 -9.84
C GLU A 346 -10.63 -20.98 -9.14
N ALA A 347 -9.95 -19.84 -9.02
CA ALA A 347 -10.48 -18.66 -8.36
C ALA A 347 -11.71 -18.07 -9.09
N LEU A 348 -11.74 -18.08 -10.42
CA LEU A 348 -12.91 -17.68 -11.20
C LEU A 348 -14.11 -18.63 -10.99
N GLU A 349 -13.86 -19.93 -10.87
CA GLU A 349 -14.91 -20.91 -10.59
C GLU A 349 -15.43 -20.77 -9.15
N GLN A 350 -14.57 -20.49 -8.17
CA GLN A 350 -14.97 -20.15 -6.80
C GLN A 350 -15.85 -18.89 -6.77
N ALA A 351 -15.40 -17.80 -7.40
CA ALA A 351 -16.17 -16.56 -7.49
C ALA A 351 -17.54 -16.78 -8.16
N ARG A 352 -17.60 -17.63 -9.20
CA ARG A 352 -18.87 -17.99 -9.86
C ARG A 352 -19.81 -18.76 -8.92
N LYS A 353 -19.29 -19.71 -8.15
CA LYS A 353 -20.06 -20.46 -7.15
C LYS A 353 -20.56 -19.54 -6.04
N ALA A 354 -19.72 -18.62 -5.56
CA ALA A 354 -20.08 -17.60 -4.57
C ALA A 354 -21.22 -16.70 -5.06
N ALA A 355 -21.10 -16.17 -6.28
CA ALA A 355 -22.16 -15.37 -6.91
C ALA A 355 -23.48 -16.15 -7.06
N ALA A 356 -23.41 -17.44 -7.43
CA ALA A 356 -24.59 -18.30 -7.53
C ALA A 356 -25.23 -18.58 -6.16
N ARG A 357 -24.44 -18.82 -5.11
CA ARG A 357 -24.91 -18.99 -3.72
C ARG A 357 -25.61 -17.72 -3.22
N LYS A 358 -24.98 -16.56 -3.40
CA LYS A 358 -25.54 -15.24 -3.05
C LYS A 358 -26.87 -14.99 -3.75
N LYS A 359 -26.95 -15.27 -5.06
CA LYS A 359 -28.18 -15.17 -5.84
C LYS A 359 -29.28 -16.12 -5.35
N ALA A 360 -28.91 -17.27 -4.80
CA ALA A 360 -29.84 -18.24 -4.22
C ALA A 360 -30.24 -17.92 -2.77
N GLY A 361 -29.81 -16.79 -2.19
CA GLY A 361 -30.12 -16.41 -0.82
C GLY A 361 -29.49 -17.30 0.25
N LYS A 362 -28.42 -18.04 -0.11
CA LYS A 362 -27.68 -18.87 0.84
C LYS A 362 -26.68 -18.01 1.61
N SER A 363 -26.45 -18.35 2.87
CA SER A 363 -25.39 -17.74 3.66
C SER A 363 -24.03 -17.92 2.97
N PRO A 364 -23.13 -16.92 3.05
CA PRO A 364 -21.75 -17.08 2.62
C PRO A 364 -21.07 -18.26 3.34
N ASN A 365 -20.20 -18.97 2.62
CA ASN A 365 -19.19 -19.84 3.20
C ASN A 365 -17.86 -19.09 3.33
N ASP A 366 -16.91 -19.66 4.07
CA ASP A 366 -15.53 -19.16 4.18
C ASP A 366 -14.87 -18.96 2.79
N ASP A 367 -15.21 -19.80 1.78
CA ASP A 367 -14.70 -19.67 0.40
C ASP A 367 -15.38 -18.57 -0.45
N ASP A 368 -16.38 -17.84 0.08
CA ASP A 368 -17.15 -16.83 -0.68
C ASP A 368 -16.51 -15.43 -0.67
N GLU A 369 -15.41 -15.24 0.07
CA GLU A 369 -14.66 -13.97 0.15
C GLU A 369 -13.61 -13.81 -0.97
N GLU A 370 -13.45 -14.82 -1.82
CA GLU A 370 -12.34 -14.93 -2.78
C GLU A 370 -12.68 -14.31 -4.15
N ALA A 371 -12.65 -12.98 -4.25
CA ALA A 371 -12.80 -12.30 -5.54
C ALA A 371 -11.46 -12.19 -6.28
N VAL A 372 -11.39 -12.68 -7.52
CA VAL A 372 -10.30 -12.36 -8.44
C VAL A 372 -10.42 -10.91 -8.86
N ASN A 373 -9.39 -10.11 -8.60
CA ASN A 373 -9.34 -8.72 -9.02
C ASN A 373 -8.28 -8.51 -10.11
N PHE A 374 -8.72 -8.00 -11.27
CA PHE A 374 -7.84 -7.69 -12.40
C PHE A 374 -7.53 -6.20 -12.43
N ILE A 375 -6.29 -5.84 -12.13
CA ILE A 375 -5.82 -4.46 -12.10
C ILE A 375 -5.14 -4.15 -13.44
N SER A 376 -5.91 -3.64 -14.40
CA SER A 376 -5.39 -3.25 -15.72
C SER A 376 -4.43 -2.07 -15.61
N ILE A 377 -3.18 -2.25 -16.03
CA ILE A 377 -2.17 -1.18 -15.97
C ILE A 377 -2.58 -0.01 -16.86
N ARG A 378 -3.17 -0.28 -18.02
CA ARG A 378 -3.68 0.76 -18.92
C ARG A 378 -4.76 1.61 -18.24
N GLU A 379 -5.76 0.97 -17.64
CA GLU A 379 -6.86 1.67 -16.98
C GLU A 379 -6.35 2.46 -15.77
N MET A 380 -5.43 1.90 -15.00
CA MET A 380 -4.82 2.58 -13.85
C MET A 380 -4.05 3.84 -14.28
N ARG A 381 -3.27 3.77 -15.38
CA ARG A 381 -2.61 4.95 -15.93
C ARG A 381 -3.61 6.00 -16.43
N GLN A 382 -4.72 5.59 -17.04
CA GLN A 382 -5.80 6.49 -17.46
C GLN A 382 -6.52 7.14 -16.28
N ALA A 383 -6.70 6.40 -15.19
CA ALA A 383 -7.29 6.86 -13.93
C ALA A 383 -6.35 7.79 -13.13
N GLY A 384 -5.08 7.89 -13.52
CA GLY A 384 -4.09 8.79 -12.91
C GLY A 384 -3.18 8.14 -11.86
N VAL A 385 -3.18 6.81 -11.73
CA VAL A 385 -2.23 6.07 -10.91
C VAL A 385 -0.88 6.07 -11.62
N LEU A 386 0.09 6.76 -11.05
CA LEU A 386 1.43 6.93 -11.63
C LEU A 386 2.43 6.02 -10.92
N PRO A 387 3.49 5.57 -11.61
CA PRO A 387 4.59 4.88 -10.94
C PRO A 387 5.15 5.73 -9.80
N ILE A 388 5.36 5.14 -8.63
CA ILE A 388 6.14 5.74 -7.55
C ILE A 388 7.55 5.97 -8.11
N PRO A 389 8.07 7.20 -8.10
CA PRO A 389 9.42 7.45 -8.59
C PRO A 389 10.42 6.67 -7.75
N ASP A 390 11.22 5.82 -8.41
CA ASP A 390 12.21 4.96 -7.76
C ASP A 390 13.55 5.73 -7.63
N PRO A 391 14.00 6.10 -6.43
CA PRO A 391 15.26 6.80 -6.24
C PRO A 391 16.49 5.97 -6.64
N GLY A 392 16.33 4.65 -6.75
CA GLY A 392 17.33 3.72 -7.24
C GLY A 392 17.52 3.75 -8.76
N ALA A 393 16.63 4.40 -9.52
CA ALA A 393 16.66 4.43 -10.99
C ALA A 393 17.96 5.01 -11.59
N GLY A 394 18.60 5.95 -10.88
CA GLY A 394 19.87 6.58 -11.31
C GLY A 394 21.12 5.80 -10.91
N ARG A 395 21.01 4.76 -10.08
CA ARG A 395 22.16 3.93 -9.69
C ARG A 395 22.46 2.97 -10.83
N ALA A 396 23.69 3.03 -11.36
CA ALA A 396 24.14 2.19 -12.47
C ALA A 396 23.74 0.72 -12.21
N PRO A 397 22.95 0.09 -13.08
CA PRO A 397 22.47 -1.22 -12.77
C PRO A 397 23.57 -2.23 -13.09
N TRP A 398 23.92 -3.01 -12.07
CA TRP A 398 24.47 -4.36 -12.14
C TRP A 398 25.50 -4.65 -13.26
N SER A 399 26.77 -4.88 -12.88
CA SER A 399 27.68 -5.70 -13.69
C SER A 399 27.40 -7.18 -13.39
N PRO A 400 27.32 -8.06 -14.40
CA PRO A 400 27.34 -9.49 -14.17
C PRO A 400 28.57 -9.86 -13.35
N ALA A 401 28.37 -10.63 -12.27
CA ALA A 401 29.49 -11.35 -11.69
C ALA A 401 30.05 -12.27 -12.80
N LYS A 402 31.33 -12.12 -13.10
CA LYS A 402 32.05 -12.91 -14.11
C LYS A 402 32.02 -14.38 -13.80
#